data_AF-A0A3C7VYM2-F1
#
_entry.id   AF-A0A3C7VYM2-F1
#
_cell.length_a   1.000
_cell.length_b   1.000
_cell.length_c   1.000
_cell.angle_alpha   90.00
_cell.angle_beta   90.00
_cell.angle_gamma   90.00
#
_symmetry.space_group_name_H-M   'P 1'
#
loop_
_entity.id
_entity.type
_entity.pdbx_description
1 polymer ?
#
loop_
_entity_poly.entity_id
_entity_poly.type
_entity_poly.pdbx_seq_one_letter_code
_entity_poly.pdbx_strand_id
1 'polypeptide(L)'
;MAGYSRPFEGSPPIDLLHAVCDALIDRHGPRKECLFAFWDGFGLRVNVDTERTTELGQGAHYLMAGDLRDLSLLYQNVKRDAFEFANEIPQAVWPLDHSWFFTSPFYIDSTFLAGPLALIEAVTREAGIESYEIHADDEMDFTS
;
A
#
# COMPACT_ATOMS: atom_id res chain seq x y z
N MET A 1 14.51 -7.67 -23.89
CA MET A 1 14.60 -6.50 -22.98
C MET A 1 13.18 -6.18 -22.57
N ALA A 2 12.77 -6.62 -21.37
CA ALA A 2 11.49 -6.23 -20.80
C ALA A 2 11.67 -4.81 -20.25
N GLY A 3 11.04 -3.82 -20.89
CA GLY A 3 11.03 -2.46 -20.37
C GLY A 3 10.08 -2.40 -19.18
N TYR A 4 10.56 -1.88 -18.06
CA TYR A 4 9.71 -1.45 -16.95
C TYR A 4 8.71 -0.43 -17.51
N SER A 5 7.43 -0.78 -17.51
CA SER A 5 6.35 0.20 -17.70
C SER A 5 6.42 1.19 -16.54
N ARG A 6 6.43 2.50 -16.86
CA ARG A 6 6.32 3.56 -15.84
C ARG A 6 5.14 3.22 -14.93
N PRO A 7 5.24 3.44 -13.61
CA PRO A 7 4.09 3.24 -12.77
C PRO A 7 2.96 4.14 -13.28
N PHE A 8 1.76 3.57 -13.39
CA PHE A 8 0.59 4.37 -13.71
C PHE A 8 0.26 5.14 -12.44
N GLU A 9 -0.09 6.42 -12.59
CA GLU A 9 -0.57 7.26 -11.50
C GLU A 9 -1.59 6.48 -10.66
N GLY A 10 -1.22 6.19 -9.40
CA GLY A 10 -2.05 5.48 -8.45
C GLY A 10 -2.12 3.95 -8.52
N SER A 11 -1.27 3.29 -9.31
CA SER A 11 -1.17 1.82 -9.33
C SER A 11 0.29 1.35 -9.20
N PRO A 12 0.75 1.03 -7.98
CA PRO A 12 2.10 0.51 -7.79
C PRO A 12 2.24 -0.84 -8.51
N PRO A 13 3.45 -1.16 -9.04
CA PRO A 13 3.68 -2.47 -9.66
C PRO A 13 3.32 -3.60 -8.69
N ILE A 14 2.63 -4.64 -9.18
CA ILE A 14 2.19 -5.75 -8.33
C ILE A 14 3.36 -6.45 -7.62
N ASP A 15 4.52 -6.50 -8.29
CA ASP A 15 5.75 -7.08 -7.73
C ASP A 15 6.23 -6.26 -6.50
N LEU A 16 6.05 -4.93 -6.50
CA LEU A 16 6.34 -4.08 -5.34
C LEU A 16 5.39 -4.41 -4.18
N LEU A 17 4.10 -4.61 -4.45
CA LEU A 17 3.12 -4.98 -3.43
C LEU A 17 3.42 -6.35 -2.81
N HIS A 18 3.83 -7.32 -3.63
CA HIS A 18 4.25 -8.64 -3.15
C HIS A 18 5.52 -8.55 -2.29
N ALA A 19 6.55 -7.85 -2.77
CA ALA A 19 7.79 -7.59 -2.04
C ALA A 19 7.56 -7.00 -0.63
N VAL A 20 6.75 -5.93 -0.56
CA VAL A 20 6.40 -5.30 0.72
C VAL A 20 5.63 -6.26 1.62
N CYS A 21 4.64 -6.98 1.07
CA CYS A 21 3.85 -7.93 1.84
C CYS A 21 4.71 -9.07 2.41
N ASP A 22 5.61 -9.63 1.61
CA ASP A 22 6.51 -10.71 2.01
C ASP A 22 7.48 -10.25 3.11
N ALA A 23 8.07 -9.05 2.97
CA ALA A 23 8.93 -8.48 4.00
C ALA A 23 8.20 -8.23 5.33
N LEU A 24 6.95 -7.77 5.26
CA LEU A 24 6.10 -7.57 6.44
C LEU A 24 5.75 -8.91 7.10
N ILE A 25 5.41 -9.94 6.32
CA ILE A 25 5.10 -11.29 6.82
C ILE A 25 6.32 -11.96 7.44
N ASP A 26 7.49 -11.88 6.81
CA ASP A 26 8.73 -12.45 7.35
C ASP A 26 9.07 -11.84 8.72
N ARG A 27 8.90 -10.51 8.85
CA ARG A 27 9.24 -9.79 10.07
C ARG A 27 8.21 -9.94 11.20
N HIS A 28 6.92 -9.90 10.87
CA HIS A 28 5.84 -9.78 11.86
C HIS A 28 4.97 -11.04 11.98
N GLY A 29 5.13 -11.98 11.06
CA GLY A 29 4.29 -13.15 10.91
C GLY A 29 2.97 -12.86 10.19
N PRO A 30 2.38 -13.87 9.52
CA PRO A 30 1.18 -13.70 8.69
C PRO A 30 -0.08 -13.31 9.49
N ARG A 31 -0.05 -13.47 10.82
CA ARG A 31 -1.18 -13.18 11.72
C ARG A 31 -1.11 -11.80 12.36
N LYS A 32 -0.18 -10.94 11.94
CA LYS A 32 -0.08 -9.57 12.44
C LYS A 32 -1.34 -8.78 12.08
N GLU A 33 -2.09 -8.35 13.09
CA GLU A 33 -3.32 -7.57 12.93
C GLU A 33 -3.03 -6.18 12.37
N CYS A 34 -3.78 -5.81 11.33
CA CYS A 34 -3.63 -4.58 10.57
C CYS A 34 -4.99 -3.95 10.28
N LEU A 35 -4.96 -2.65 9.99
CA LEU A 35 -6.04 -1.90 9.38
C LEU A 35 -5.70 -1.63 7.92
N PHE A 36 -6.71 -1.76 7.07
CA PHE A 36 -6.67 -1.51 5.64
C PHE A 36 -7.59 -0.36 5.31
N ALA A 37 -7.06 0.71 4.71
CA ALA A 37 -7.85 1.84 4.26
C ALA A 37 -8.14 1.71 2.77
N PHE A 38 -9.43 1.66 2.43
CA PHE A 38 -9.92 1.63 1.06
C PHE A 38 -10.63 2.94 0.73
N TRP A 39 -10.19 3.63 -0.33
CA TRP A 39 -10.75 4.93 -0.69
C TRP A 39 -12.15 4.82 -1.30
N ASP A 40 -13.12 5.56 -0.74
CA ASP A 40 -14.53 5.57 -1.15
C ASP A 40 -14.74 6.03 -2.61
N GLY A 41 -13.79 6.79 -3.18
CA GLY A 41 -13.93 7.41 -4.49
C GLY A 41 -14.08 6.47 -5.69
N PHE A 42 -13.70 5.20 -5.58
CA PHE A 42 -13.87 4.20 -6.65
C PHE A 42 -15.17 3.38 -6.57
N GLY A 43 -16.12 3.78 -5.72
CA GLY A 43 -17.42 3.12 -5.65
C GLY A 43 -17.34 1.70 -5.10
N LEU A 44 -16.47 1.50 -4.09
CA LEU A 44 -16.35 0.25 -3.35
C LEU A 44 -17.73 -0.28 -2.95
N ARG A 45 -18.03 -1.50 -3.40
CA ARG A 45 -19.24 -2.21 -2.98
C ARG A 45 -18.89 -3.11 -1.79
N VAL A 46 -18.47 -2.52 -0.69
CA VAL A 46 -18.16 -3.29 0.52
C VAL A 46 -19.46 -3.63 1.24
N ASN A 47 -19.69 -4.91 1.51
CA ASN A 47 -20.90 -5.43 2.16
C ASN A 47 -20.51 -6.18 3.45
N VAL A 48 -19.72 -5.50 4.29
CA VAL A 48 -19.27 -5.97 5.62
C VAL A 48 -19.31 -4.82 6.63
N ASP A 49 -19.40 -5.14 7.93
CA ASP A 49 -19.30 -4.17 9.04
C ASP A 49 -17.99 -3.38 8.88
N THR A 50 -18.11 -2.18 8.34
CA THR A 50 -16.99 -1.31 8.00
C THR A 50 -17.21 0.01 8.70
N GLU A 51 -16.16 0.50 9.38
CA GLU A 51 -16.17 1.85 9.90
C GLU A 51 -15.72 2.80 8.79
N ARG A 52 -16.57 3.77 8.46
CA ARG A 52 -16.19 4.86 7.55
C ARG A 52 -15.48 5.92 8.35
N THR A 53 -14.22 6.18 7.99
CA THR A 53 -13.50 7.34 8.52
C THR A 53 -13.74 8.54 7.63
N THR A 54 -13.82 9.72 8.25
CA THR A 54 -13.91 10.99 7.53
C THR A 54 -12.51 11.60 7.41
N GLU A 55 -12.13 11.89 6.17
CA GLU A 55 -10.94 12.66 5.76
C GLU A 55 -9.57 12.17 6.26
N LEU A 56 -8.99 11.19 5.56
CA LEU A 56 -7.55 10.86 5.59
C LEU A 56 -6.77 11.61 4.50
N GLY A 57 -7.07 12.90 4.30
CA GLY A 57 -6.39 13.75 3.31
C GLY A 57 -6.79 13.52 1.84
N GLN A 58 -7.59 12.49 1.54
CA GLN A 58 -8.09 12.19 0.18
C GLN A 58 -9.61 11.98 0.11
N GLY A 59 -10.33 12.40 1.15
CA GLY A 59 -11.75 12.08 1.35
C GLY A 59 -11.97 10.89 2.29
N ALA A 60 -13.17 10.33 2.26
CA ALA A 60 -13.54 9.24 3.15
C ALA A 60 -12.90 7.92 2.74
N HIS A 61 -12.52 7.12 3.73
CA HIS A 61 -12.03 5.76 3.53
C HIS A 61 -12.83 4.79 4.38
N TYR A 62 -13.04 3.59 3.86
CA TYR A 62 -13.49 2.45 4.63
C TYR A 62 -12.29 1.81 5.31
N LEU A 63 -12.39 1.62 6.63
CA LEU A 63 -11.42 0.82 7.38
C LEU A 63 -11.90 -0.61 7.51
N MET A 64 -11.01 -1.54 7.18
CA MET A 64 -11.21 -2.97 7.37
C MET A 64 -10.10 -3.50 8.27
N ALA A 65 -10.46 -4.27 9.28
CA ALA A 65 -9.49 -5.00 10.09
C ALA A 65 -9.22 -6.37 9.43
N GLY A 66 -7.96 -6.80 9.46
CA GLY A 66 -7.53 -8.10 8.97
C GLY A 66 -6.12 -8.43 9.46
N ASP A 67 -5.52 -9.48 8.91
CA ASP A 67 -4.12 -9.81 9.15
C ASP A 67 -3.26 -9.74 7.86
N LEU A 68 -1.94 -9.83 7.99
CA LEU A 68 -1.04 -9.78 6.83
C LEU A 68 -1.28 -10.92 5.83
N ARG A 69 -1.89 -12.04 6.24
CA ARG A 69 -2.31 -13.09 5.31
C ARG A 69 -3.49 -12.64 4.46
N ASP A 70 -4.46 -11.93 5.04
CA ASP A 70 -5.56 -11.35 4.28
C ASP A 70 -5.03 -10.36 3.22
N LEU A 71 -4.04 -9.53 3.58
CA LEU A 71 -3.37 -8.62 2.65
C LEU A 71 -2.66 -9.36 1.50
N SER A 72 -1.92 -10.43 1.83
CA SER A 72 -1.26 -11.26 0.81
C SER A 72 -2.26 -11.91 -0.15
N LEU A 73 -3.39 -12.40 0.38
CA LEU A 73 -4.47 -12.95 -0.44
C LEU A 73 -5.11 -11.89 -1.33
N LEU A 74 -5.30 -10.66 -0.83
CA LEU A 74 -5.78 -9.55 -1.67
C LEU A 74 -4.82 -9.33 -2.84
N TYR A 75 -3.53 -9.13 -2.58
CA TYR A 75 -2.53 -8.90 -3.63
C TYR A 75 -2.35 -10.07 -4.60
N GLN A 76 -2.58 -11.31 -4.19
CA GLN A 76 -2.54 -12.48 -5.09
C GLN A 76 -3.74 -12.54 -6.04
N ASN A 77 -4.88 -11.98 -5.65
CA ASN A 77 -6.14 -12.08 -6.40
C ASN A 77 -6.40 -10.88 -7.33
N VAL A 78 -5.52 -9.87 -7.34
CA VAL A 78 -5.59 -8.69 -8.21
C VAL A 78 -5.50 -9.11 -9.69
N LYS A 79 -6.57 -8.85 -10.46
CA LYS A 79 -6.67 -9.21 -11.89
C LYS A 79 -5.99 -8.22 -12.85
N ARG A 80 -4.73 -8.46 -13.27
CA ARG A 80 -3.83 -7.72 -14.24
C ARG A 80 -4.25 -6.47 -15.10
N ASP A 81 -5.49 -5.97 -15.16
CA ASP A 81 -5.94 -4.79 -15.94
C ASP A 81 -5.99 -3.47 -15.13
N ALA A 82 -5.12 -2.53 -15.52
CA ALA A 82 -4.61 -1.36 -14.76
C ALA A 82 -5.62 -0.37 -14.15
N PHE A 83 -6.86 -0.27 -14.65
CA PHE A 83 -7.81 0.78 -14.22
C PHE A 83 -8.82 0.30 -13.18
N GLU A 84 -9.10 -1.01 -13.12
CA GLU A 84 -10.06 -1.61 -12.19
C GLU A 84 -9.41 -2.06 -10.88
N PHE A 85 -8.20 -1.60 -10.58
CA PHE A 85 -7.42 -2.06 -9.41
C PHE A 85 -7.46 -1.16 -8.22
N ALA A 86 -7.65 0.13 -8.43
CA ALA A 86 -7.54 1.09 -7.37
C ALA A 86 -8.66 0.93 -6.31
N ASN A 87 -9.70 0.13 -6.60
CA ASN A 87 -10.72 -0.32 -5.64
C ASN A 87 -10.48 -1.72 -5.05
N GLU A 88 -9.55 -2.53 -5.58
CA GLU A 88 -9.32 -3.91 -5.14
C GLU A 88 -8.20 -4.02 -4.09
N ILE A 89 -7.34 -3.00 -3.97
CA ILE A 89 -6.24 -2.96 -3.01
C ILE A 89 -6.39 -1.80 -2.02
N PRO A 90 -5.92 -1.95 -0.78
CA PRO A 90 -5.90 -0.85 0.17
C PRO A 90 -4.84 0.20 -0.21
N GLN A 91 -5.22 1.47 -0.10
CA GLN A 91 -4.36 2.63 -0.33
C GLN A 91 -3.42 2.86 0.85
N ALA A 92 -3.82 2.44 2.06
CA ALA A 92 -2.95 2.45 3.21
C ALA A 92 -3.15 1.23 4.09
N VAL A 93 -2.06 0.78 4.71
CA VAL A 93 -2.02 -0.36 5.61
C VAL A 93 -1.12 -0.02 6.80
N TRP A 94 -1.59 -0.32 8.01
CA TRP A 94 -0.78 -0.20 9.22
C TRP A 94 -1.23 -1.18 10.30
N PRO A 95 -0.32 -1.60 11.20
CA PRO A 95 -0.65 -2.48 12.31
C PRO A 95 -1.32 -1.71 13.44
N LEU A 96 -2.08 -2.40 14.30
CA LEU A 96 -2.74 -1.78 15.46
C LEU A 96 -1.77 -1.14 16.47
N ASP A 97 -0.50 -1.53 16.45
CA ASP A 97 0.55 -0.94 17.30
C ASP A 97 1.29 0.24 16.64
N HIS A 98 0.87 0.65 15.43
CA HIS A 98 1.44 1.75 14.66
C HIS A 98 2.96 1.64 14.41
N SER A 99 3.51 0.41 14.44
CA SER A 99 4.95 0.20 14.29
C SER A 99 5.49 0.45 12.89
N TRP A 100 4.64 0.50 11.86
CA TRP A 100 4.98 0.86 10.49
C TRP A 100 3.74 1.39 9.75
N PHE A 101 3.92 2.00 8.60
CA PHE A 101 2.85 2.53 7.76
C PHE A 101 3.23 2.37 6.29
N PHE A 102 2.35 1.77 5.51
CA PHE A 102 2.50 1.65 4.06
C PHE A 102 1.37 2.41 3.39
N THR A 103 1.67 3.21 2.37
CA THR A 103 0.64 3.90 1.58
C THR A 103 1.04 4.05 0.13
N SER A 104 0.07 3.88 -0.77
CA SER A 104 0.19 4.19 -2.19
C SER A 104 -0.91 5.17 -2.58
N PRO A 105 -0.64 6.48 -2.51
CA PRO A 105 -1.60 7.51 -2.92
C PRO A 105 -1.93 7.40 -4.41
N PHE A 106 -3.18 7.70 -4.78
CA PHE A 106 -3.62 7.51 -6.17
C PHE A 106 -3.18 8.63 -7.14
N TYR A 107 -2.82 9.81 -6.64
CA TYR A 107 -2.51 11.01 -7.43
C TYR A 107 -1.01 11.30 -7.54
N ILE A 108 -0.16 10.37 -7.08
CA ILE A 108 1.29 10.48 -7.20
C ILE A 108 1.86 9.17 -7.73
N ASP A 109 3.00 9.28 -8.40
CA ASP A 109 3.72 8.14 -8.93
C ASP A 109 4.75 7.61 -7.91
N SER A 110 4.31 7.41 -6.67
CA SER A 110 5.16 7.04 -5.54
C SER A 110 4.38 6.32 -4.45
N THR A 111 5.09 5.42 -3.77
CA THR A 111 4.58 4.64 -2.64
C THR A 111 5.50 4.89 -1.45
N PHE A 112 4.92 5.04 -0.25
CA PHE A 112 5.67 5.29 0.97
C PHE A 112 5.61 4.10 1.91
N LEU A 113 6.75 3.79 2.49
CA LEU A 113 6.88 2.86 3.59
C LEU A 113 7.64 3.55 4.72
N ALA A 114 6.97 3.74 5.85
CA ALA A 114 7.57 4.23 7.07
C ALA A 114 7.64 3.10 8.10
N GLY A 115 8.72 3.04 8.88
CA GLY A 115 8.89 2.01 9.90
C GLY A 115 10.33 1.88 10.37
N PRO A 116 10.65 0.82 11.11
CA PRO A 116 12.01 0.57 11.57
C PRO A 116 12.96 0.38 10.38
N LEU A 117 14.20 0.87 10.50
CA LEU A 117 15.21 0.76 9.45
C LEU A 117 15.37 -0.68 8.93
N ALA A 118 15.34 -1.68 9.82
CA ALA A 118 15.43 -3.09 9.42
C ALA A 118 14.29 -3.58 8.52
N LEU A 119 13.10 -2.97 8.60
CA LEU A 119 11.99 -3.26 7.66
C LEU A 119 12.25 -2.57 6.31
N ILE A 120 12.66 -1.30 6.33
CA ILE A 120 12.98 -0.54 5.12
C ILE A 120 14.09 -1.25 4.34
N GLU A 121 15.18 -1.65 5.00
CA GLU A 121 16.27 -2.40 4.39
C GLU A 121 15.85 -3.77 3.85
N ALA A 122 14.88 -4.45 4.47
CA ALA A 122 14.38 -5.72 3.97
C ALA A 122 13.65 -5.54 2.62
N VAL A 123 12.83 -4.51 2.50
CA VAL A 123 12.09 -4.19 1.27
C VAL A 123 13.03 -3.68 0.17
N THR A 124 13.92 -2.73 0.48
CA THR A 124 14.79 -2.10 -0.54
C THR A 124 15.90 -3.01 -1.04
N ARG A 125 16.22 -4.11 -0.34
CA ARG A 125 17.18 -5.13 -0.82
C ARG A 125 16.62 -6.01 -1.93
N GLU A 126 15.32 -5.97 -2.20
CA GLU A 126 14.72 -6.72 -3.29
C GLU A 126 15.13 -6.10 -4.64
N ALA A 127 15.79 -6.90 -5.47
CA ALA A 127 16.42 -6.45 -6.71
C ALA A 127 15.36 -6.00 -7.73
N GLY A 128 15.07 -4.70 -7.77
CA GLY A 128 14.13 -4.12 -8.73
C GLY A 128 13.27 -2.98 -8.19
N ILE A 129 13.34 -2.69 -6.90
CA ILE A 129 12.63 -1.55 -6.30
C ILE A 129 13.53 -0.31 -6.34
N GLU A 130 13.08 0.73 -7.04
CA GLU A 130 13.66 2.07 -6.90
C GLU A 130 13.16 2.69 -5.60
N SER A 131 14.09 3.07 -4.73
CA SER A 131 13.77 3.65 -3.42
C SER A 131 14.74 4.77 -3.08
N TYR A 132 14.22 5.82 -2.45
CA TYR A 132 15.02 6.89 -1.85
C TYR A 132 14.47 7.20 -0.47
N GLU A 133 15.37 7.59 0.44
CA GLU A 133 14.98 8.05 1.77
C GLU A 133 14.41 9.47 1.67
N ILE A 134 13.32 9.71 2.39
CA ILE A 134 12.71 11.03 2.56
C ILE A 134 12.53 11.33 4.04
N HIS A 135 12.59 12.61 4.37
CA HIS A 135 12.34 13.15 5.70
C HIS A 135 11.01 13.93 5.72
N ALA A 136 10.42 14.08 6.90
CA ALA A 136 9.13 14.75 7.05
C ALA A 136 9.15 16.23 6.60
N ASP A 137 10.33 16.85 6.58
CA ASP A 137 10.54 18.24 6.16
C ASP A 137 10.86 18.35 4.66
N ASP A 138 10.96 17.24 3.94
CA ASP A 138 11.21 17.27 2.49
C ASP A 138 9.95 17.76 1.77
N GLU A 139 10.11 18.80 0.96
CA GLU A 139 9.06 19.24 0.06
C GLU A 139 8.94 18.25 -1.10
N MET A 140 7.74 17.70 -1.28
CA MET A 140 7.42 16.92 -2.47
C MET A 140 6.91 17.86 -3.56
N ASP A 141 7.66 17.97 -4.65
CA ASP A 141 7.25 18.74 -5.82
C ASP A 141 6.32 17.88 -6.69
N PHE A 142 5.03 18.23 -6.71
CA PHE A 142 3.99 17.49 -7.41
C PHE A 142 3.74 18.02 -8.84
N THR A 143 4.62 18.86 -9.37
CA THR A 143 4.47 19.44 -10.72
C THR A 143 5.31 18.70 -11.74
N SER A 144 4.66 17.81 -12.51
CA SER A 144 5.18 17.26 -13.77
C SER A 144 4.26 17.59 -14.93
#